data_AF-A0A946ITT9-F1
#
_entry.id   AF-A0A946ITT9-F1
#
_cell.length_a   1.000
_cell.length_b   1.000
_cell.length_c   1.000
_cell.angle_alpha   90.00
_cell.angle_beta   90.00
_cell.angle_gamma   90.00
#
_symmetry.space_group_name_H-M   'P 1'
#
loop_
_entity.id
_entity.type
_entity.pdbx_description
1 polymer ?
#
loop_
_entity_poly.entity_id
_entity_poly.type
_entity_poly.pdbx_seq_one_letter_code
_entity_poly.pdbx_strand_id
1 'polypeptide(L)'
;MGLDKLNLTIYEPPDTGLLEEVAYIQEKDRNKIYKYFCNLGPIQFMWKPHKYGPEMNEKMAYTKVDCSPKYFSCFQELMDCVQKYFLASNLISLNRFTISRVDVKADIENIPLDIVLARLFLKGSRRDSLRTSYGSIYLGKDPMTRIYDKLNELKHREKEGADLTEWEKQVLKDEKHITRFEVEIKRPGLDLEQLVKDPESLVSYLERLEFYDFEDDENVTATGGLQFLLRNTTRSFRKALDAFRTEDLKQQIREKYLAGVATWFDNKSRIIDDVPF
;
A
#
# COMPACT_ATOMS: atom_id res chain seq x y z
N MET A 1 -3.01 5.24 9.44
CA MET A 1 -3.23 5.12 7.99
C MET A 1 -2.88 3.71 7.52
N GLY A 2 -3.90 2.91 7.19
CA GLY A 2 -3.75 1.53 6.69
C GLY A 2 -3.66 1.39 5.16
N LEU A 3 -3.88 2.46 4.38
CA LEU A 3 -3.79 2.45 2.91
C LEU A 3 -2.53 3.22 2.47
N ASP A 4 -1.71 2.62 1.60
CA ASP A 4 -0.52 3.27 1.03
C ASP A 4 -0.76 3.80 -0.39
N LYS A 5 -1.67 3.16 -1.13
CA LYS A 5 -2.03 3.53 -2.51
C LYS A 5 -3.50 3.25 -2.79
N LEU A 6 -4.12 4.12 -3.58
CA LEU A 6 -5.50 3.98 -4.05
C LEU A 6 -5.61 4.43 -5.49
N ASN A 7 -5.78 3.50 -6.42
CA ASN A 7 -5.94 3.80 -7.83
C ASN A 7 -7.39 3.61 -8.27
N LEU A 8 -7.98 4.66 -8.81
CA LEU A 8 -9.37 4.72 -9.21
C LEU A 8 -9.49 4.73 -10.73
N THR A 9 -10.58 4.18 -11.24
CA THR A 9 -10.96 4.28 -12.66
C THR A 9 -12.43 4.68 -12.77
N ILE A 10 -12.74 5.55 -13.72
CA ILE A 10 -14.07 6.11 -13.96
C ILE A 10 -14.26 6.41 -15.45
N TYR A 11 -15.50 6.41 -15.95
CA TYR A 11 -15.80 6.64 -17.37
C TYR A 11 -15.94 8.13 -17.73
N GLU A 12 -15.91 9.01 -16.74
CA GLU A 12 -16.07 10.44 -16.93
C GLU A 12 -14.75 11.12 -17.27
N PRO A 13 -14.76 12.13 -18.14
CA PRO A 13 -13.60 12.96 -18.40
C PRO A 13 -13.30 13.88 -17.21
N PRO A 14 -12.01 14.16 -16.94
CA PRO A 14 -11.67 15.22 -16.00
C PRO A 14 -11.97 16.59 -16.62
N ASP A 15 -12.04 17.62 -15.78
CA ASP A 15 -11.99 19.01 -16.21
C ASP A 15 -10.55 19.35 -16.62
N THR A 16 -10.28 19.31 -17.93
CA THR A 16 -8.94 19.58 -18.44
C THR A 16 -8.54 21.04 -18.28
N GLY A 17 -9.50 21.98 -18.30
CA GLY A 17 -9.19 23.40 -18.12
C GLY A 17 -8.66 23.65 -16.71
N LEU A 18 -9.36 23.14 -15.70
CA LEU A 18 -8.92 23.27 -14.31
C LEU A 18 -7.59 22.55 -14.04
N LEU A 19 -7.33 21.41 -14.71
CA LEU A 19 -6.05 20.72 -14.59
C LEU A 19 -4.89 21.50 -15.24
N GLU A 20 -5.12 22.16 -16.38
CA GLU A 20 -4.10 22.98 -17.07
C GLU A 20 -3.71 24.23 -16.27
N GLU A 21 -4.61 24.76 -15.45
CA GLU A 21 -4.36 25.90 -14.58
C GLU A 21 -3.36 25.60 -13.45
N VAL A 22 -3.32 24.34 -12.99
CA VAL A 22 -2.52 23.96 -11.80
C VAL A 22 -1.30 23.11 -12.12
N ALA A 23 -1.25 22.43 -13.27
CA ALA A 23 -0.13 21.58 -13.62
C ALA A 23 0.00 21.32 -15.13
N TYR A 24 1.21 20.92 -15.52
CA TYR A 24 1.53 20.60 -16.91
C TYR A 24 0.95 19.23 -17.34
N ILE A 25 0.24 19.22 -18.46
CA ILE A 25 -0.28 18.00 -19.09
C ILE A 25 0.75 17.41 -20.04
N GLN A 26 1.17 16.18 -19.75
CA GLN A 26 2.06 15.40 -20.59
C GLN A 26 1.26 14.52 -21.55
N GLU A 27 1.50 14.66 -22.85
CA GLU A 27 1.06 13.70 -23.85
C GLU A 27 2.06 12.54 -23.94
N LYS A 28 1.57 11.30 -23.87
CA LYS A 28 2.36 10.07 -24.00
C LYS A 28 2.12 9.41 -25.34
N ASP A 29 3.07 8.57 -25.75
CA ASP A 29 2.93 7.73 -26.92
C ASP A 29 2.16 6.42 -26.59
N ARG A 30 1.90 5.59 -27.60
CA ARG A 30 1.10 4.36 -27.49
C ARG A 30 1.70 3.26 -26.59
N ASN A 31 2.88 3.45 -26.00
CA ASN A 31 3.42 2.55 -24.98
C ASN A 31 2.59 2.61 -23.67
N LYS A 32 1.94 3.74 -23.38
CA LYS A 32 1.03 3.92 -22.25
C LYS A 32 -0.42 3.65 -22.65
N ILE A 33 -1.24 3.26 -21.68
CA ILE A 33 -2.67 2.98 -21.89
C ILE A 33 -3.44 4.27 -22.20
N TYR A 34 -3.17 5.30 -21.40
CA TYR A 34 -3.79 6.61 -21.48
C TYR A 34 -2.91 7.57 -22.26
N LYS A 35 -3.52 8.52 -22.95
CA LYS A 35 -2.81 9.50 -23.76
C LYS A 35 -2.25 10.64 -22.92
N TYR A 36 -3.02 11.15 -21.97
CA TYR A 36 -2.70 12.36 -21.24
C TYR A 36 -2.44 12.04 -19.77
N PHE A 37 -1.44 12.71 -19.19
CA PHE A 37 -1.01 12.56 -17.81
C PHE A 37 -0.86 13.94 -17.18
N CYS A 38 -1.48 14.17 -16.04
CA CYS A 38 -1.31 15.37 -15.23
C CYS A 38 -0.92 14.94 -13.81
N ASN A 39 0.26 15.35 -13.33
CA ASN A 39 0.75 15.00 -12.00
C ASN A 39 0.63 16.22 -11.08
N LEU A 40 -0.17 16.09 -10.02
CA LEU A 40 -0.40 17.12 -9.02
C LEU A 40 0.43 16.89 -7.75
N GLY A 41 1.32 15.89 -7.74
CA GLY A 41 2.06 15.48 -6.54
C GLY A 41 1.44 14.23 -5.92
N PRO A 42 0.53 14.34 -4.94
CA PRO A 42 -0.09 13.20 -4.27
C PRO A 42 -1.17 12.51 -5.14
N ILE A 43 -1.63 13.16 -6.21
CA ILE A 43 -2.63 12.65 -7.15
C ILE A 43 -2.10 12.78 -8.58
N GLN A 44 -2.30 11.75 -9.39
CA GLN A 44 -2.04 11.78 -10.84
C GLN A 44 -3.29 11.41 -11.62
N PHE A 45 -3.71 12.31 -12.51
CA PHE A 45 -4.79 12.08 -13.47
C PHE A 45 -4.22 11.54 -14.78
N MET A 46 -4.87 10.51 -15.32
CA MET A 46 -4.59 9.91 -16.60
C MET A 46 -5.88 9.73 -17.37
N TRP A 47 -5.99 10.19 -18.60
CA TRP A 47 -7.24 10.05 -19.36
C TRP A 47 -7.04 9.80 -20.84
N LYS A 48 -8.16 9.45 -21.49
CA LYS A 48 -8.27 9.10 -22.91
C LYS A 48 -7.45 7.86 -23.28
N PRO A 49 -8.01 6.65 -23.15
CA PRO A 49 -7.38 5.42 -23.62
C PRO A 49 -7.03 5.53 -25.11
N HIS A 50 -5.80 5.18 -25.48
CA HIS A 50 -5.31 5.34 -26.86
C HIS A 50 -4.37 4.23 -27.35
N LYS A 51 -4.08 3.25 -26.48
CA LYS A 51 -3.09 2.19 -26.74
C LYS A 51 -3.60 1.15 -27.71
N TYR A 52 -4.86 0.79 -27.58
CA TYR A 52 -5.48 -0.29 -28.33
C TYR A 52 -6.27 0.25 -29.52
N GLY A 53 -6.95 -0.63 -30.26
CA GLY A 53 -7.88 -0.21 -31.31
C GLY A 53 -9.09 0.55 -30.74
N PRO A 54 -9.84 1.31 -31.57
CA PRO A 54 -10.99 2.11 -31.13
C PRO A 54 -11.99 1.33 -30.27
N GLU A 55 -12.40 0.14 -30.73
CA GLU A 55 -13.36 -0.72 -30.01
C GLU A 55 -12.92 -1.12 -28.61
N MET A 56 -11.61 -1.34 -28.40
CA MET A 56 -11.08 -1.70 -27.10
C MET A 56 -10.92 -0.47 -26.20
N ASN A 57 -10.49 0.66 -26.75
CA ASN A 57 -10.34 1.90 -26.00
C ASN A 57 -11.70 2.43 -25.48
N GLU A 58 -12.77 2.28 -26.26
CA GLU A 58 -14.14 2.70 -25.86
C GLU A 58 -14.69 1.88 -24.68
N LYS A 59 -14.24 0.63 -24.51
CA LYS A 59 -14.64 -0.24 -23.38
C LYS A 59 -13.82 -0.01 -22.12
N MET A 60 -12.81 0.87 -22.17
CA MET A 60 -11.97 1.17 -21.02
C MET A 60 -12.50 2.40 -20.29
N ALA A 61 -12.34 2.41 -18.97
CA ALA A 61 -12.57 3.60 -18.17
C ALA A 61 -11.78 4.78 -18.77
N TYR A 62 -12.49 5.88 -19.05
CA TYR A 62 -11.92 7.04 -19.72
C TYR A 62 -10.81 7.71 -18.89
N THR A 63 -10.96 7.71 -17.56
CA THR A 63 -10.04 8.34 -16.62
C THR A 63 -9.56 7.34 -15.57
N LYS A 64 -8.28 7.41 -15.24
CA LYS A 64 -7.64 6.75 -14.11
C LYS A 64 -7.02 7.81 -13.21
N VAL A 65 -7.20 7.66 -11.91
CA VAL A 65 -6.66 8.55 -10.90
C VAL A 65 -5.81 7.74 -9.94
N ASP A 66 -4.50 7.97 -9.94
CA ASP A 66 -3.58 7.34 -8.99
C ASP A 66 -3.43 8.26 -7.78
N CYS A 67 -3.84 7.80 -6.60
CA CYS A 67 -3.79 8.57 -5.37
C CYS A 67 -2.79 7.96 -4.39
N SER A 68 -2.12 8.82 -3.63
CA SER A 68 -1.24 8.48 -2.52
C SER A 68 -1.90 8.92 -1.20
N PRO A 69 -2.74 8.07 -0.55
CA PRO A 69 -3.51 8.44 0.64
C PRO A 69 -2.69 9.03 1.79
N LYS A 70 -1.41 8.66 1.89
CA LYS A 70 -0.49 9.13 2.94
C LYS A 70 -0.31 10.66 3.03
N TYR A 71 -0.66 11.41 1.98
CA TYR A 71 -0.57 12.88 1.97
C TYR A 71 -1.87 13.56 2.41
N PHE A 72 -2.92 12.79 2.74
CA PHE A 72 -4.23 13.32 3.15
C PHE A 72 -4.55 12.90 4.59
N SER A 73 -5.10 13.81 5.38
CA SER A 73 -5.42 13.57 6.78
C SER A 73 -6.61 12.62 6.97
N CYS A 74 -7.54 12.61 6.02
CA CYS A 74 -8.72 11.74 6.00
C CYS A 74 -9.20 11.40 4.58
N PHE A 75 -10.11 10.43 4.47
CA PHE A 75 -10.70 10.03 3.18
C PHE A 75 -11.45 11.18 2.49
N GLN A 76 -12.21 11.95 3.27
CA GLN A 76 -13.01 13.06 2.73
C GLN A 76 -12.12 14.07 2.00
N GLU A 77 -10.99 14.46 2.60
CA GLU A 77 -10.05 15.42 2.01
C GLU A 77 -9.48 14.93 0.68
N LEU A 78 -9.11 13.64 0.61
CA LEU A 78 -8.66 13.02 -0.64
C LEU A 78 -9.77 13.10 -1.70
N MET A 79 -11.00 12.76 -1.33
CA MET A 79 -12.12 12.73 -2.29
C MET A 79 -12.53 14.12 -2.76
N ASP A 80 -12.52 15.12 -1.88
CA ASP A 80 -12.75 16.52 -2.26
C ASP A 80 -11.72 16.98 -3.29
N CYS A 81 -10.45 16.59 -3.09
CA CYS A 81 -9.36 16.87 -4.03
C CYS A 81 -9.49 16.12 -5.36
N VAL A 82 -10.01 14.89 -5.36
CA VAL A 82 -10.22 14.13 -6.60
C VAL A 82 -11.42 14.66 -7.37
N GLN A 83 -12.56 14.86 -6.70
CA GLN A 83 -13.82 15.22 -7.34
C GLN A 83 -13.80 16.64 -7.92
N LYS A 84 -13.06 17.58 -7.32
CA LYS A 84 -12.97 18.96 -7.84
C LYS A 84 -12.48 19.06 -9.29
N TYR A 85 -11.68 18.08 -9.77
CA TYR A 85 -11.13 18.06 -11.13
C TYR A 85 -12.01 17.31 -12.14
N PHE A 86 -13.30 17.18 -11.87
CA PHE A 86 -14.26 16.68 -12.85
C PHE A 86 -15.31 17.76 -13.15
N LEU A 87 -15.75 17.82 -14.40
CA LEU A 87 -16.74 18.81 -14.90
C LEU A 87 -18.07 18.82 -14.11
N ALA A 88 -18.38 17.71 -13.43
CA ALA A 88 -19.56 17.55 -12.59
C ALA A 88 -19.17 17.14 -11.17
N SER A 89 -18.19 17.83 -10.58
CA SER A 89 -17.57 17.53 -9.28
C SER A 89 -18.56 17.16 -8.16
N ASN A 90 -19.65 17.92 -8.01
CA ASN A 90 -20.67 17.72 -6.97
C ASN A 90 -21.68 16.59 -7.27
N LEU A 91 -21.58 15.92 -8.43
CA LEU A 91 -22.56 14.94 -8.92
C LEU A 91 -21.95 13.55 -9.14
N ILE A 92 -20.63 13.39 -9.02
CA ILE A 92 -20.00 12.07 -9.19
C ILE A 92 -20.12 11.29 -7.89
N SER A 93 -21.06 10.36 -7.85
CA SER A 93 -21.22 9.41 -6.75
C SER A 93 -20.02 8.46 -6.63
N LEU A 94 -19.70 8.07 -5.39
CA LEU A 94 -18.53 7.22 -5.09
C LEU A 94 -18.54 5.89 -5.85
N ASN A 95 -19.71 5.28 -6.05
CA ASN A 95 -19.85 4.02 -6.79
C ASN A 95 -19.47 4.10 -8.28
N ARG A 96 -19.29 5.29 -8.84
CA ARG A 96 -18.77 5.46 -10.21
C ARG A 96 -17.26 5.23 -10.30
N PHE A 97 -16.56 5.37 -9.17
CA PHE A 97 -15.14 5.06 -9.07
C PHE A 97 -14.95 3.58 -8.74
N THR A 98 -14.47 2.82 -9.72
CA THR A 98 -13.98 1.45 -9.49
C THR A 98 -12.55 1.49 -8.98
N ILE A 99 -12.23 0.67 -7.96
CA ILE A 99 -10.87 0.53 -7.46
C ILE A 99 -10.10 -0.42 -8.37
N SER A 100 -9.09 0.12 -9.06
CA SER A 100 -8.22 -0.66 -9.97
C SER A 100 -7.00 -1.23 -9.26
N ARG A 101 -6.55 -0.60 -8.16
CA ARG A 101 -5.52 -1.09 -7.24
C ARG A 101 -5.69 -0.44 -5.88
N VAL A 102 -5.45 -1.20 -4.82
CA VAL A 102 -5.30 -0.70 -3.46
C VAL A 102 -4.11 -1.40 -2.80
N ASP A 103 -3.29 -0.64 -2.09
CA ASP A 103 -2.21 -1.20 -1.30
C ASP A 103 -2.54 -1.00 0.18
N VAL A 104 -2.69 -2.10 0.91
CA VAL A 104 -2.90 -2.08 2.36
C VAL A 104 -1.57 -2.26 3.07
N LYS A 105 -1.41 -1.62 4.23
CA LYS A 105 -0.18 -1.71 5.02
C LYS A 105 -0.41 -1.73 6.53
N ALA A 106 0.53 -2.35 7.23
CA ALA A 106 0.69 -2.25 8.67
C ALA A 106 2.17 -1.97 9.00
N ASP A 107 2.41 -1.03 9.91
CA ASP A 107 3.74 -0.63 10.37
C ASP A 107 3.94 -1.12 11.81
N ILE A 108 4.93 -1.99 12.03
CA ILE A 108 5.28 -2.52 13.35
C ILE A 108 6.68 -2.07 13.74
N GLU A 109 6.81 -1.54 14.95
CA GLU A 109 8.06 -0.98 15.44
C GLU A 109 8.99 -2.07 15.96
N ASN A 110 10.30 -1.88 15.77
CA ASN A 110 11.36 -2.68 16.37
C ASN A 110 11.33 -4.18 16.05
N ILE A 111 10.66 -4.60 14.99
CA ILE A 111 10.74 -5.98 14.48
C ILE A 111 11.85 -6.07 13.44
N PRO A 112 12.90 -6.89 13.66
CA PRO A 112 13.91 -7.16 12.64
C PRO A 112 13.37 -8.01 11.50
N LEU A 113 13.72 -7.67 10.26
CA LEU A 113 13.32 -8.43 9.07
C LEU A 113 13.83 -9.88 9.06
N ASP A 114 14.98 -10.15 9.66
CA ASP A 114 15.52 -11.52 9.75
C ASP A 114 14.60 -12.43 10.58
N ILE A 115 13.92 -11.88 11.59
CA ILE A 115 12.94 -12.60 12.40
C ILE A 115 11.68 -12.88 11.60
N VAL A 116 11.22 -11.89 10.84
CA VAL A 116 10.10 -12.06 9.90
C VAL A 116 10.45 -13.15 8.90
N LEU A 117 11.59 -13.05 8.21
CA LEU A 117 12.01 -14.03 7.19
C LEU A 117 12.12 -15.45 7.76
N ALA A 118 12.60 -15.59 9.00
CA ALA A 118 12.71 -16.90 9.64
C ALA A 118 11.35 -17.56 9.83
N ARG A 119 10.31 -16.81 10.23
CA ARG A 119 9.00 -17.37 10.61
C ARG A 119 7.94 -17.27 9.51
N LEU A 120 8.10 -16.41 8.53
CA LEU A 120 7.04 -16.08 7.59
C LEU A 120 6.65 -17.26 6.68
N PHE A 121 5.35 -17.51 6.63
CA PHE A 121 4.68 -18.44 5.73
C PHE A 121 3.48 -17.73 5.10
N LEU A 122 3.27 -17.85 3.79
CA LEU A 122 2.13 -17.23 3.12
C LEU A 122 1.15 -18.32 2.68
N LYS A 123 -0.06 -18.31 3.24
CA LYS A 123 -1.08 -19.30 2.90
C LYS A 123 -1.41 -19.25 1.40
N GLY A 124 -1.28 -20.39 0.73
CA GLY A 124 -1.60 -20.53 -0.70
C GLY A 124 -0.53 -20.00 -1.66
N SER A 125 0.69 -19.67 -1.20
CA SER A 125 1.80 -19.33 -2.08
C SER A 125 2.91 -20.37 -2.04
N ARG A 126 3.49 -20.66 -3.20
CA ARG A 126 4.63 -21.58 -3.31
C ARG A 126 5.89 -20.88 -2.78
N ARG A 127 6.77 -21.62 -2.09
CA ARG A 127 8.01 -21.07 -1.48
C ARG A 127 8.98 -20.46 -2.51
N ASP A 128 8.95 -20.94 -3.75
CA ASP A 128 9.72 -20.40 -4.89
C ASP A 128 9.25 -19.02 -5.37
N SER A 129 8.10 -18.51 -4.87
CA SER A 129 7.64 -17.14 -5.11
C SER A 129 8.30 -16.10 -4.20
N LEU A 130 9.06 -16.53 -3.19
CA LEU A 130 9.80 -15.64 -2.30
C LEU A 130 11.02 -15.07 -3.03
N ARG A 131 11.12 -13.74 -3.03
CA ARG A 131 12.29 -13.03 -3.54
C ARG A 131 12.76 -12.04 -2.49
N THR A 132 14.06 -12.00 -2.23
CA THR A 132 14.67 -10.96 -1.43
C THR A 132 15.42 -10.00 -2.35
N SER A 133 15.26 -8.70 -2.15
CA SER A 133 15.94 -7.68 -2.93
C SER A 133 16.17 -6.45 -2.08
N TYR A 134 17.42 -5.97 -2.00
CA TYR A 134 17.83 -4.81 -1.21
C TYR A 134 17.28 -4.80 0.23
N GLY A 135 17.32 -5.95 0.90
CA GLY A 135 16.80 -6.07 2.27
C GLY A 135 15.27 -5.98 2.37
N SER A 136 14.54 -6.18 1.28
CA SER A 136 13.08 -6.32 1.28
C SER A 136 12.67 -7.73 0.87
N ILE A 137 11.57 -8.22 1.42
CA ILE A 137 10.95 -9.52 1.13
C ILE A 137 9.77 -9.28 0.20
N TYR A 138 9.70 -10.01 -0.90
CA TYR A 138 8.61 -10.00 -1.86
C TYR A 138 8.00 -11.38 -1.97
N LEU A 139 6.67 -11.47 -1.95
CA LEU A 139 5.92 -12.73 -2.00
C LEU A 139 4.69 -12.58 -2.89
N GLY A 140 4.37 -13.65 -3.63
CA GLY A 140 3.21 -13.67 -4.51
C GLY A 140 3.38 -12.79 -5.76
N LYS A 141 2.27 -12.51 -6.44
CA LYS A 141 2.23 -11.73 -7.69
C LYS A 141 0.95 -10.91 -7.81
N ASP A 142 -0.17 -11.49 -7.38
CA ASP A 142 -1.45 -10.83 -7.27
C ASP A 142 -2.36 -11.58 -6.26
N PRO A 143 -2.54 -11.08 -5.03
CA PRO A 143 -1.86 -9.92 -4.48
C PRO A 143 -0.35 -10.15 -4.33
N MET A 144 0.41 -9.06 -4.31
CA MET A 144 1.85 -9.07 -4.04
C MET A 144 2.10 -8.50 -2.66
N THR A 145 2.76 -9.26 -1.80
CA THR A 145 3.20 -8.79 -0.48
C THR A 145 4.63 -8.27 -0.58
N ARG A 146 4.89 -7.13 0.05
CA ARG A 146 6.23 -6.56 0.27
C ARG A 146 6.42 -6.31 1.76
N ILE A 147 7.52 -6.81 2.32
CA ILE A 147 7.89 -6.57 3.72
C ILE A 147 9.29 -5.98 3.78
N TYR A 148 9.46 -4.86 4.44
CA TYR A 148 10.71 -4.09 4.39
C TYR A 148 10.90 -3.21 5.62
N ASP A 149 12.16 -2.86 5.88
CA ASP A 149 12.53 -1.86 6.88
C ASP A 149 12.29 -0.47 6.28
N LYS A 150 11.37 0.26 6.88
CA LYS A 150 10.92 1.56 6.39
C LYS A 150 11.99 2.64 6.57
N LEU A 151 12.84 2.55 7.59
CA LEU A 151 13.93 3.51 7.79
C LEU A 151 14.93 3.42 6.64
N ASN A 152 15.31 2.21 6.24
CA ASN A 152 16.21 1.97 5.12
C ASN A 152 15.60 2.43 3.78
N GLU A 153 14.31 2.17 3.57
CA GLU A 153 13.59 2.64 2.38
C GLU A 153 13.51 4.17 2.32
N LEU A 154 13.27 4.85 3.45
CA LEU A 154 13.24 6.30 3.54
C LEU A 154 14.63 6.91 3.31
N LYS A 155 15.69 6.32 3.88
CA LYS A 155 17.09 6.75 3.64
C LYS A 155 17.45 6.65 2.16
N HIS A 156 16.91 5.69 1.43
CA HIS A 156 17.09 5.59 -0.02
C HIS A 156 16.33 6.69 -0.77
N ARG A 157 15.04 6.87 -0.46
CA ARG A 157 14.19 7.89 -1.08
C ARG A 157 14.69 9.32 -0.86
N GLU A 158 15.19 9.63 0.33
CA GLU A 158 15.80 10.93 0.63
C GLU A 158 17.02 11.21 -0.27
N LYS A 159 17.87 10.20 -0.49
CA LYS A 159 19.02 10.30 -1.41
C LYS A 159 18.60 10.53 -2.87
N GLU A 160 17.44 10.03 -3.26
CA GLU A 160 16.86 10.24 -4.59
C GLU A 160 16.12 11.58 -4.72
N GLY A 161 16.07 12.38 -3.65
CA GLY A 161 15.37 13.67 -3.65
C GLY A 161 13.84 13.55 -3.64
N ALA A 162 13.31 12.42 -3.15
CA ALA A 162 11.87 12.23 -3.05
C ALA A 162 11.27 13.09 -1.93
N ASP A 163 10.08 13.64 -2.18
CA ASP A 163 9.35 14.36 -1.14
C ASP A 163 8.81 13.40 -0.06
N LEU A 164 9.00 13.79 1.19
CA LEU A 164 8.70 12.99 2.38
C LEU A 164 7.64 13.70 3.22
N THR A 165 6.66 12.94 3.71
CA THR A 165 5.69 13.46 4.69
C THR A 165 6.38 13.83 6.00
N GLU A 166 5.75 14.70 6.81
CA GLU A 166 6.29 15.07 8.13
C GLU A 166 6.53 13.85 9.04
N TRP A 167 5.65 12.85 8.98
CA TRP A 167 5.85 11.59 9.69
C TRP A 167 7.08 10.81 9.17
N GLU A 168 7.29 10.75 7.84
CA GLU A 168 8.47 10.10 7.25
C GLU A 168 9.77 10.82 7.64
N LYS A 169 9.77 12.16 7.67
CA LYS A 169 10.91 12.96 8.16
C LYS A 169 11.20 12.69 9.63
N GLN A 170 10.16 12.56 10.46
CA GLN A 170 10.32 12.25 11.88
C GLN A 170 10.90 10.84 12.09
N VAL A 171 10.47 9.84 11.32
CA VAL A 171 11.07 8.48 11.35
C VAL A 171 12.56 8.50 11.04
N LEU A 172 12.98 9.28 10.03
CA LEU A 172 14.40 9.46 9.70
C LEU A 172 15.18 10.11 10.83
N LYS A 173 14.62 11.20 11.38
CA LYS A 173 15.25 11.96 12.47
C LYS A 173 15.43 11.13 13.74
N ASP A 174 14.45 10.31 14.08
CA ASP A 174 14.47 9.46 15.27
C ASP A 174 15.21 8.14 15.04
N GLU A 175 15.69 7.88 13.82
CA GLU A 175 16.24 6.59 13.38
C GLU A 175 15.35 5.40 13.77
N LYS A 176 14.04 5.59 13.64
CA LYS A 176 13.05 4.65 14.15
C LYS A 176 12.95 3.43 13.24
N HIS A 177 13.29 2.26 13.76
CA HIS A 177 13.15 0.99 13.05
C HIS A 177 11.68 0.56 12.98
N ILE A 178 11.14 0.50 11.76
CA ILE A 178 9.77 0.11 11.49
C ILE A 178 9.81 -0.93 10.38
N THR A 179 9.25 -2.11 10.64
CA THR A 179 8.97 -3.10 9.61
C THR A 179 7.57 -2.89 9.07
N ARG A 180 7.50 -2.59 7.77
CA ARG A 180 6.25 -2.42 7.05
C ARG A 180 5.84 -3.71 6.38
N PHE A 181 4.60 -4.13 6.62
CA PHE A 181 3.92 -5.20 5.91
C PHE A 181 2.95 -4.57 4.92
N GLU A 182 3.20 -4.69 3.62
CA GLU A 182 2.42 -4.07 2.57
C GLU A 182 1.88 -5.13 1.61
N VAL A 183 0.62 -5.04 1.22
CA VAL A 183 -0.01 -5.97 0.28
C VAL A 183 -0.66 -5.16 -0.84
N GLU A 184 -0.09 -5.28 -2.05
CA GLU A 184 -0.63 -4.73 -3.29
C GLU A 184 -1.72 -5.64 -3.82
N ILE A 185 -2.92 -5.08 -4.02
CA ILE A 185 -4.10 -5.79 -4.49
C ILE A 185 -4.55 -5.14 -5.80
N LYS A 186 -4.47 -5.86 -6.92
CA LYS A 186 -4.99 -5.37 -8.21
C LYS A 186 -6.44 -5.80 -8.36
N ARG A 187 -7.28 -4.87 -8.81
CA ARG A 187 -8.70 -5.11 -9.11
C ARG A 187 -9.41 -5.89 -7.98
N PRO A 188 -9.52 -5.32 -6.76
CA PRO A 188 -10.18 -5.97 -5.64
C PRO A 188 -11.67 -6.31 -5.91
N GLY A 189 -12.27 -5.80 -6.99
CA GLY A 189 -13.68 -6.03 -7.30
C GLY A 189 -14.62 -5.15 -6.47
N LEU A 190 -14.10 -4.02 -5.99
CA LEU A 190 -14.79 -3.06 -5.14
C LEU A 190 -14.85 -1.69 -5.81
N ASP A 191 -15.96 -0.98 -5.62
CA ASP A 191 -16.05 0.47 -5.83
C ASP A 191 -15.77 1.25 -4.54
N LEU A 192 -15.67 2.59 -4.64
CA LEU A 192 -15.43 3.42 -3.46
C LEU A 192 -16.58 3.44 -2.46
N GLU A 193 -17.83 3.29 -2.91
CA GLU A 193 -18.98 3.28 -1.99
C GLU A 193 -18.92 2.03 -1.10
N GLN A 194 -18.58 0.88 -1.68
CA GLN A 194 -18.37 -0.36 -0.95
C GLN A 194 -17.19 -0.26 0.03
N LEU A 195 -16.07 0.34 -0.39
CA LEU A 195 -14.91 0.53 0.49
C LEU A 195 -15.24 1.43 1.68
N VAL A 196 -16.02 2.51 1.47
CA VAL A 196 -16.42 3.40 2.57
C VAL A 196 -17.37 2.71 3.55
N LYS A 197 -18.25 1.82 3.07
CA LYS A 197 -19.18 1.08 3.93
C LYS A 197 -18.48 0.03 4.79
N ASP A 198 -17.40 -0.57 4.30
CA ASP A 198 -16.64 -1.60 5.02
C ASP A 198 -15.13 -1.52 4.69
N PRO A 199 -14.42 -0.52 5.24
CA PRO A 199 -12.99 -0.35 4.99
C PRO A 199 -12.16 -1.44 5.66
N GLU A 200 -12.69 -2.08 6.69
CA GLU A 200 -12.01 -3.12 7.47
C GLU A 200 -11.91 -4.44 6.71
N SER A 201 -12.83 -4.73 5.78
CA SER A 201 -12.84 -5.94 4.93
C SER A 201 -11.49 -6.26 4.28
N LEU A 202 -10.70 -5.24 3.92
CA LEU A 202 -9.40 -5.40 3.29
C LEU A 202 -8.31 -5.97 4.24
N VAL A 203 -8.57 -6.05 5.55
CA VAL A 203 -7.65 -6.67 6.52
C VAL A 203 -7.38 -8.14 6.20
N SER A 204 -8.37 -8.82 5.60
CA SER A 204 -8.27 -10.20 5.16
C SER A 204 -7.08 -10.46 4.22
N TYR A 205 -6.58 -9.44 3.49
CA TYR A 205 -5.39 -9.56 2.66
C TYR A 205 -4.10 -9.62 3.48
N LEU A 206 -4.05 -8.95 4.63
CA LEU A 206 -2.94 -9.01 5.58
C LEU A 206 -2.98 -10.31 6.41
N GLU A 207 -4.18 -10.81 6.74
CA GLU A 207 -4.36 -12.06 7.50
C GLU A 207 -3.87 -13.32 6.75
N ARG A 208 -3.54 -13.21 5.46
CA ARG A 208 -2.88 -14.27 4.70
C ARG A 208 -1.45 -14.53 5.15
N LEU A 209 -0.81 -13.56 5.82
CA LEU A 209 0.49 -13.69 6.43
C LEU A 209 0.36 -14.60 7.66
N GLU A 210 0.98 -15.77 7.57
CA GLU A 210 1.10 -16.70 8.66
C GLU A 210 2.55 -16.66 9.18
N PHE A 211 2.72 -16.87 10.48
CA PHE A 211 4.03 -16.92 11.10
C PHE A 211 4.15 -18.26 11.78
N TYR A 212 5.03 -19.09 11.24
CA TYR A 212 5.28 -20.43 11.73
C TYR A 212 6.05 -20.38 13.03
N ASP A 213 5.64 -21.25 13.96
CA ASP A 213 6.40 -21.55 15.16
C ASP A 213 7.10 -22.89 14.98
N PHE A 214 8.43 -22.87 14.91
CA PHE A 214 9.23 -24.07 14.73
C PHE A 214 9.26 -24.97 15.97
N GLU A 215 8.91 -24.43 17.14
CA GLU A 215 8.87 -25.18 18.40
C GLU A 215 7.59 -26.03 18.53
N ASP A 216 6.49 -25.61 17.91
CA ASP A 216 5.20 -26.32 17.93
C ASP A 216 5.04 -27.36 16.81
N ASP A 217 5.99 -27.44 15.87
CA ASP A 217 5.99 -28.51 14.87
C ASP A 217 6.70 -29.75 15.40
N GLU A 218 5.88 -30.74 15.79
CA GLU A 218 6.32 -32.03 16.31
C GLU A 218 7.29 -32.76 15.36
N ASN A 219 7.20 -32.57 14.05
CA ASN A 219 8.11 -33.22 13.10
C ASN A 219 9.50 -32.56 13.08
N VAL A 220 9.56 -31.23 13.16
CA VAL A 220 10.83 -30.48 13.17
C VAL A 220 11.55 -30.64 14.50
N THR A 221 10.81 -30.67 15.60
CA THR A 221 11.34 -30.91 16.95
C THR A 221 11.78 -32.37 17.13
N ALA A 222 10.99 -33.35 16.68
CA ALA A 222 11.35 -34.77 16.78
C ALA A 222 12.58 -35.15 15.95
N THR A 223 12.86 -34.44 14.86
CA THR A 223 14.05 -34.68 14.03
C THR A 223 15.31 -33.96 14.51
N GLY A 224 15.23 -33.15 15.58
CA GLY A 224 16.35 -32.34 16.07
C GLY A 224 16.78 -31.22 15.12
N GLY A 225 16.02 -30.99 14.04
CA GLY A 225 16.31 -29.98 13.02
C GLY A 225 16.35 -28.57 13.60
N LEU A 226 15.46 -28.28 14.56
CA LEU A 226 15.46 -27.01 15.29
C LEU A 226 16.74 -26.83 16.13
N GLN A 227 17.20 -27.86 16.83
CA GLN A 227 18.43 -27.77 17.66
C GLN A 227 19.68 -27.58 16.79
N PHE A 228 19.71 -28.18 15.60
CA PHE A 228 20.76 -27.97 14.61
C PHE A 228 20.75 -26.54 14.03
N LEU A 229 19.59 -26.04 13.63
CA LEU A 229 19.39 -24.67 13.15
C LEU A 229 19.77 -23.64 14.22
N LEU A 230 19.29 -23.84 15.44
CA LEU A 230 19.61 -23.00 16.58
C LEU A 230 21.12 -23.05 16.84
N ARG A 231 21.78 -24.21 16.92
CA ARG A 231 23.22 -24.30 17.16
C ARG A 231 24.07 -23.43 16.21
N ASN A 232 23.64 -23.27 14.97
CA ASN A 232 24.34 -22.51 13.94
C ASN A 232 23.93 -21.02 13.86
N THR A 233 22.94 -20.58 14.63
CA THR A 233 22.55 -19.16 14.74
C THR A 233 23.25 -18.47 15.91
N THR A 234 23.46 -17.16 15.80
CA THR A 234 24.11 -16.36 16.83
C THR A 234 23.24 -16.26 18.08
N ARG A 235 23.87 -16.14 19.26
CA ARG A 235 23.15 -16.01 20.53
C ARG A 235 22.27 -14.76 20.58
N SER A 236 22.66 -13.68 19.92
CA SER A 236 21.86 -12.46 19.78
C SER A 236 20.60 -12.69 18.95
N PHE A 237 20.71 -13.40 17.82
CA PHE A 237 19.57 -13.74 16.98
C PHE A 237 18.58 -14.67 17.68
N ARG A 238 19.07 -15.68 18.43
CA ARG A 238 18.19 -16.56 19.24
C ARG A 238 17.41 -15.77 20.29
N LYS A 239 18.08 -14.89 21.04
CA LYS A 239 17.39 -14.01 22.01
C LYS A 239 16.32 -13.15 21.36
N ALA A 240 16.57 -12.68 20.14
CA ALA A 240 15.60 -11.89 19.40
C ALA A 240 14.42 -12.76 18.95
N LEU A 241 14.66 -13.95 18.39
CA LEU A 241 13.61 -14.93 18.08
C LEU A 241 12.74 -15.25 19.30
N ASP A 242 13.36 -15.51 20.46
CA ASP A 242 12.65 -15.80 21.72
C ASP A 242 11.79 -14.63 22.18
N ALA A 243 12.28 -13.38 22.04
CA ALA A 243 11.53 -12.18 22.43
C ALA A 243 10.27 -11.98 21.59
N PHE A 244 10.30 -12.37 20.31
CA PHE A 244 9.15 -12.30 19.41
C PHE A 244 8.33 -13.60 19.37
N ARG A 245 8.71 -14.62 20.15
CA ARG A 245 8.05 -15.94 20.17
C ARG A 245 6.59 -15.84 20.60
N THR A 246 6.33 -15.07 21.67
CA THR A 246 4.99 -14.89 22.27
C THR A 246 4.17 -13.77 21.64
N GLU A 247 4.78 -12.99 20.74
CA GLU A 247 4.07 -11.90 20.08
C GLU A 247 3.22 -12.46 18.93
N ASP A 248 1.90 -12.30 19.03
CA ASP A 248 1.00 -12.59 17.93
C ASP A 248 1.14 -11.50 16.85
N LEU A 249 2.19 -11.63 16.04
CA LEU A 249 2.51 -10.70 14.95
C LEU A 249 1.33 -10.53 13.99
N LYS A 250 0.58 -11.60 13.76
CA LYS A 250 -0.61 -11.57 12.91
C LYS A 250 -1.68 -10.67 13.53
N GLN A 251 -1.95 -10.82 14.82
CA GLN A 251 -2.87 -9.96 15.54
C GLN A 251 -2.39 -8.50 15.59
N GLN A 252 -1.09 -8.26 15.83
CA GLN A 252 -0.54 -6.89 15.82
C GLN A 252 -0.69 -6.21 14.45
N ILE A 253 -0.39 -6.93 13.36
CA ILE A 253 -0.58 -6.44 11.98
C ILE A 253 -2.04 -6.07 11.75
N ARG A 254 -2.96 -6.95 12.15
CA ARG A 254 -4.41 -6.73 12.05
C ARG A 254 -4.83 -5.49 12.82
N GLU A 255 -4.49 -5.40 14.10
CA GLU A 255 -4.88 -4.27 14.97
C GLU A 255 -4.33 -2.93 14.47
N LYS A 256 -3.06 -2.90 14.02
CA LYS A 256 -2.46 -1.69 13.46
C LYS A 256 -3.16 -1.23 12.19
N TYR A 257 -3.52 -2.16 11.30
CA TYR A 257 -4.28 -1.85 10.11
C TYR A 257 -5.67 -1.30 10.46
N LEU A 258 -6.43 -2.03 11.29
CA LEU A 258 -7.81 -1.67 11.66
C LEU A 258 -7.88 -0.30 12.33
N ALA A 259 -7.05 -0.06 13.35
CA ALA A 259 -6.97 1.24 14.01
C ALA A 259 -6.60 2.35 13.01
N GLY A 260 -5.66 2.05 12.11
CA GLY A 260 -5.17 3.00 11.12
C GLY A 260 -6.14 3.33 9.99
N VAL A 261 -7.04 2.41 9.63
CA VAL A 261 -8.05 2.61 8.57
C VAL A 261 -9.31 3.25 9.14
N ALA A 262 -9.80 2.78 10.29
CA ALA A 262 -10.97 3.35 10.97
C ALA A 262 -10.77 4.85 11.22
N THR A 263 -9.63 5.23 11.83
CA THR A 263 -9.28 6.64 12.08
C THR A 263 -9.32 7.49 10.80
N TRP A 264 -8.88 6.96 9.66
CA TRP A 264 -8.78 7.74 8.43
C TRP A 264 -10.12 7.95 7.73
N PHE A 265 -11.03 6.97 7.81
CA PHE A 265 -12.39 7.09 7.28
C PHE A 265 -13.34 7.84 8.24
N ASP A 266 -13.15 7.72 9.55
CA ASP A 266 -13.97 8.40 10.56
C ASP A 266 -13.61 9.89 10.74
N ASN A 267 -12.36 10.25 10.48
CA ASN A 267 -11.92 11.64 10.55
C ASN A 267 -12.70 12.49 9.52
N LYS A 268 -13.43 13.48 10.01
CA LYS A 268 -13.97 14.56 9.20
C LYS A 268 -12.97 15.71 9.22
N SER A 269 -12.35 16.00 8.07
CA SER A 269 -11.50 17.18 7.93
C SER A 269 -12.29 18.44 8.35
N ARG A 270 -11.70 19.26 9.21
CA ARG A 270 -12.01 20.70 9.23
C ARG A 270 -11.35 21.23 7.97
N ILE A 271 -12.15 21.63 6.97
CA ILE A 271 -11.70 22.27 5.72
C ILE A 271 -10.37 22.98 5.95
N ILE A 272 -9.28 22.39 5.44
CA ILE A 272 -7.96 23.01 5.44
C ILE A 272 -7.86 23.64 4.05
N ASP A 273 -7.89 24.97 4.00
CA ASP A 273 -7.73 25.74 2.75
C ASP A 273 -6.32 25.58 2.14
N ASP A 274 -5.41 24.93 2.84
CA ASP A 274 -4.01 24.70 2.46
C ASP A 274 -3.71 23.20 2.25
N VAL A 275 -4.27 22.60 1.20
CA VAL A 275 -3.62 21.42 0.60
C VAL A 275 -2.54 21.96 -0.33
N PRO A 276 -1.25 21.62 -0.14
CA PRO A 276 -0.17 22.19 -0.94
C PRO A 276 -0.27 21.62 -2.36
N PHE A 277 -0.87 22.41 -3.25
CA PHE A 277 -0.77 22.25 -4.70
C PHE A 277 0.13 23.36 -5.23
#